data_AF-A0A3D2KFA9-F1
#
_entry.id   AF-A0A3D2KFA9-F1
#
_cell.length_a   1.000
_cell.length_b   1.000
_cell.length_c   1.000
_cell.angle_alpha   90.00
_cell.angle_beta   90.00
_cell.angle_gamma   90.00
#
_symmetry.space_group_name_H-M   'P 1'
#
loop_
_entity.id
_entity.type
_entity.pdbx_description
1 polymer ?
#
loop_
_entity_poly.entity_id
_entity_poly.type
_entity_poly.pdbx_seq_one_letter_code
_entity_poly.pdbx_strand_id
1 'polypeptide(L)'
;MNNYKLGVIGAGNMSSAITKGILTNGILTPDEIIVSDLSEEKLDQARALGMYATQDNLYLASHVDYLLFAVKPQSFPDIAALIKGKISAKVISIMAGITIATLKDSLQAKKICRVMPNTPCMIGSGMSALCFDGYQTSEKSFPLAVFSGLGEIIELDERKFDAVTSVSGSGPAYVYMFAEGMIRGGINGGLSYEEAKKLTLATLIGGARMISLSEKPIPELIDAVCSKGGTTIQAVTHYRMSGLEDIIAEGVDRCRARSVEMSNPSGETLVRLYTDGACSGNPGPGGYAAILTFGDKEKVISGGEPSTTNNRMELLAVIKGLESLVKRCVVEVHSDSAYVVNAVNNDWLKKWASRKWENVKNPDLWAKLMQLLSCHDVRFIKVKGHSDDEMNNRCDEIARKESRAFIAE
;
A
#
# COMPACT_ATOMS: atom_id res chain seq x y z
N MET A 1 -36.20 11.55 17.35
CA MET A 1 -34.84 11.07 17.68
C MET A 1 -33.88 11.89 16.86
N ASN A 2 -32.83 12.46 17.46
CA ASN A 2 -31.87 13.28 16.72
C ASN A 2 -31.07 12.37 15.79
N ASN A 3 -31.00 12.72 14.50
CA ASN A 3 -30.10 12.10 13.52
C ASN A 3 -28.97 13.08 13.25
N TYR A 4 -27.73 12.66 13.49
CA TYR A 4 -26.53 13.46 13.34
C TYR A 4 -25.94 13.29 11.94
N LYS A 5 -25.24 14.31 11.45
CA LYS A 5 -24.61 14.21 10.13
C LYS A 5 -23.38 13.32 10.16
N LEU A 6 -22.58 13.41 11.23
CA LEU A 6 -21.35 12.66 11.39
C LEU A 6 -21.26 12.04 12.80
N GLY A 7 -21.10 10.73 12.84
CA GLY A 7 -20.65 10.00 14.02
C GLY A 7 -19.17 9.71 13.95
N VAL A 8 -18.43 9.92 15.04
CA VAL A 8 -17.01 9.60 15.14
C VAL A 8 -16.77 8.60 16.26
N ILE A 9 -16.36 7.38 15.93
CA ILE A 9 -15.93 6.39 16.91
C ILE A 9 -14.42 6.52 17.10
N GLY A 10 -14.02 6.91 18.31
CA GLY A 10 -12.66 7.26 18.71
C GLY A 10 -12.42 8.77 18.71
N ALA A 11 -11.94 9.31 19.83
CA ALA A 11 -11.61 10.73 20.02
C ALA A 11 -10.09 10.93 20.21
N GLY A 12 -9.29 10.28 19.37
CA GLY A 12 -7.84 10.46 19.33
C GLY A 12 -7.40 11.72 18.57
N ASN A 13 -6.08 11.91 18.44
CA ASN A 13 -5.51 13.10 17.79
C ASN A 13 -6.00 13.29 16.34
N MET A 14 -6.13 12.21 15.56
CA MET A 14 -6.54 12.32 14.16
C MET A 14 -8.03 12.65 14.01
N SER A 15 -8.91 12.02 14.79
CA SER A 15 -10.32 12.41 14.82
C SER A 15 -10.51 13.85 15.26
N SER A 16 -9.76 14.32 16.27
CA SER A 16 -9.83 15.70 16.73
C SER A 16 -9.35 16.69 15.67
N ALA A 17 -8.34 16.33 14.88
CA ALA A 17 -7.91 17.13 13.73
C ALA A 17 -8.98 17.21 12.64
N ILE A 18 -9.61 16.07 12.34
CA ILE A 18 -10.68 15.99 11.34
C ILE A 18 -11.89 16.82 11.78
N THR A 19 -12.37 16.63 13.01
CA THR A 19 -13.53 17.38 13.52
C THR A 19 -13.22 18.87 13.63
N LYS A 20 -12.03 19.25 14.10
CA LYS A 20 -11.61 20.66 14.11
C LYS A 20 -11.58 21.28 12.71
N GLY A 21 -11.06 20.56 11.71
CA GLY A 21 -11.05 21.02 10.33
C GLY A 21 -12.46 21.13 9.74
N ILE A 22 -13.35 20.20 10.04
CA ILE A 22 -14.77 20.26 9.67
C ILE A 22 -15.42 21.55 10.21
N LEU A 23 -15.23 21.83 11.51
CA LEU A 23 -15.82 23.00 12.16
C LEU A 23 -15.22 24.31 11.65
N THR A 24 -13.89 24.35 11.50
CA THR A 24 -13.18 25.57 11.05
C THR A 24 -13.53 25.95 9.62
N ASN A 25 -13.75 24.96 8.75
CA ASN A 25 -14.14 25.18 7.36
C ASN A 25 -15.67 25.32 7.17
N GLY A 26 -16.45 25.29 8.25
CA GLY A 26 -17.91 25.40 8.19
C GLY A 26 -18.60 24.26 7.44
N ILE A 27 -17.98 23.07 7.40
CA ILE A 27 -18.54 21.90 6.72
C ILE A 27 -19.73 21.35 7.50
N LEU A 28 -19.65 21.38 8.84
CA LEU A 28 -20.72 21.04 9.78
C LEU A 28 -20.68 22.00 10.97
N THR A 29 -21.81 22.13 11.67
CA THR A 29 -21.87 22.74 13.00
C THR A 29 -21.65 21.69 14.10
N PRO A 30 -21.23 22.09 15.32
CA PRO A 30 -20.95 21.12 16.39
C PRO A 30 -22.13 20.21 16.74
N ASP A 31 -23.36 20.72 16.67
CA ASP A 31 -24.59 19.98 16.97
C ASP A 31 -24.94 18.90 15.92
N GLU A 32 -24.30 18.93 14.75
CA GLU A 32 -24.41 17.89 13.73
C GLU A 32 -23.44 16.71 13.94
N ILE A 33 -22.57 16.80 14.96
CA ILE A 33 -21.51 15.82 15.23
C ILE A 33 -21.75 15.13 16.58
N ILE A 34 -21.64 13.81 16.58
CA ILE A 34 -21.60 12.99 17.79
C ILE A 34 -20.30 12.17 17.83
N VAL A 35 -19.65 12.12 18.99
CA VAL A 35 -18.38 11.43 19.20
C VAL A 35 -18.55 10.34 20.26
N SER A 36 -17.87 9.21 20.09
CA SER A 36 -17.70 8.21 21.15
C SER A 36 -16.24 7.87 21.42
N ASP A 37 -15.93 7.63 22.69
CA ASP A 37 -14.64 7.15 23.18
C ASP A 37 -14.86 6.51 24.56
N LEU A 38 -13.90 5.69 25.00
CA LEU A 38 -13.91 5.09 26.34
C LEU A 38 -13.44 6.08 27.41
N SER A 39 -12.68 7.11 27.02
CA SER A 39 -12.17 8.13 27.95
C SER A 39 -13.14 9.29 28.11
N GLU A 40 -13.63 9.49 29.33
CA GLU A 40 -14.50 10.62 29.65
C GLU A 40 -13.81 11.97 29.43
N GLU A 41 -12.50 12.05 29.68
CA GLU A 41 -11.72 13.27 29.44
C GLU A 41 -11.78 13.71 27.97
N LYS A 42 -11.70 12.76 27.04
CA LYS A 42 -11.80 13.05 25.60
C LYS A 42 -13.22 13.42 25.19
N LEU A 43 -14.23 12.82 25.84
CA LEU A 43 -15.62 13.18 25.63
C LEU A 43 -15.89 14.61 26.14
N ASP A 44 -15.31 15.01 27.26
CA ASP A 44 -15.38 16.38 27.77
C ASP A 44 -14.73 17.39 26.83
N GLN A 45 -13.60 17.04 26.22
CA GLN A 45 -12.99 17.86 25.17
C GLN A 45 -13.90 18.02 23.95
N ALA A 46 -14.63 16.98 23.54
CA ALA A 46 -15.61 17.07 22.47
C ALA A 46 -16.81 17.96 22.85
N ARG A 47 -17.33 17.81 24.08
CA ARG A 47 -18.42 18.65 24.63
C ARG A 47 -18.02 20.12 24.73
N ALA A 48 -16.77 20.40 25.10
CA ALA A 48 -16.24 21.77 25.15
C ALA A 48 -16.21 22.45 23.77
N LEU A 49 -16.21 21.68 22.68
CA LEU A 49 -16.36 22.19 21.31
C LEU A 49 -17.82 22.29 20.85
N GLY A 50 -18.78 21.97 21.73
CA GLY A 50 -20.21 21.98 21.45
C GLY A 50 -20.74 20.71 20.75
N MET A 51 -19.91 19.67 20.60
CA MET A 51 -20.33 18.40 19.99
C MET A 51 -21.08 17.51 20.99
N TYR A 52 -21.90 16.60 20.48
CA TYR A 52 -22.48 15.54 21.29
C TYR A 52 -21.45 14.45 21.57
N ALA A 53 -21.56 13.81 22.73
CA ALA A 53 -20.60 12.81 23.20
C ALA A 53 -21.32 11.66 23.91
N THR A 54 -20.93 10.43 23.63
CA THR A 54 -21.50 9.21 24.23
C THR A 54 -20.45 8.11 24.38
N GLN A 55 -20.64 7.19 25.33
CA GLN A 55 -19.84 5.96 25.39
C GLN A 55 -20.51 4.80 24.61
N ASP A 56 -21.74 4.99 24.14
CA ASP A 56 -22.52 3.97 23.44
C ASP A 56 -22.30 4.05 21.91
N ASN A 57 -21.43 3.14 21.42
CA ASN A 57 -21.14 3.00 19.99
C ASN A 57 -22.36 2.56 19.16
N LEU A 58 -23.27 1.76 19.73
CA LEU A 58 -24.44 1.28 19.01
C LEU A 58 -25.45 2.42 18.83
N TYR A 59 -25.68 3.20 19.88
CA TYR A 59 -26.50 4.41 19.80
C TYR A 59 -25.93 5.35 18.73
N LEU A 60 -24.63 5.69 18.81
CA LEU A 60 -23.97 6.58 17.85
C LEU A 60 -24.14 6.07 16.42
N ALA A 61 -23.79 4.81 16.17
CA ALA A 61 -23.78 4.24 14.83
C ALA A 61 -25.19 4.10 14.20
N SER A 62 -26.24 4.08 15.02
CA SER A 62 -27.64 3.97 14.57
C SER A 62 -28.30 5.32 14.26
N HIS A 63 -27.67 6.45 14.64
CA HIS A 63 -28.25 7.79 14.55
C HIS A 63 -27.41 8.74 13.71
N VAL A 64 -26.68 8.23 12.70
CA VAL A 64 -25.75 9.02 11.89
C VAL A 64 -25.88 8.74 10.40
N ASP A 65 -25.71 9.77 9.57
CA ASP A 65 -25.60 9.60 8.11
C ASP A 65 -24.23 9.02 7.70
N TYR A 66 -23.16 9.53 8.31
CA TYR A 66 -21.78 9.09 8.11
C TYR A 66 -21.17 8.60 9.42
N LEU A 67 -20.43 7.49 9.36
CA LEU A 67 -19.74 6.90 10.51
C LEU A 67 -18.24 6.86 10.26
N LEU A 68 -17.48 7.69 10.96
CA LEU A 68 -16.03 7.74 10.92
C LEU A 68 -15.43 6.81 11.99
N PHE A 69 -14.66 5.81 11.57
CA PHE A 69 -13.82 5.00 12.46
C PHE A 69 -12.43 5.61 12.59
N ALA A 70 -12.14 6.09 13.80
CA ALA A 70 -10.89 6.74 14.19
C ALA A 70 -10.28 6.09 15.46
N VAL A 71 -10.47 4.78 15.61
CA VAL A 71 -9.89 3.98 16.69
C VAL A 71 -8.60 3.29 16.26
N LYS A 72 -7.88 2.73 17.23
CA LYS A 72 -6.79 1.82 16.92
C LYS A 72 -7.35 0.57 16.22
N PRO A 73 -6.67 0.02 15.19
CA PRO A 73 -7.14 -1.16 14.45
C PRO A 73 -7.46 -2.37 15.35
N GLN A 74 -6.75 -2.52 16.47
CA GLN A 74 -6.96 -3.63 17.41
C GLN A 74 -8.31 -3.57 18.13
N SER A 75 -8.90 -2.38 18.27
CA SER A 75 -10.21 -2.20 18.93
C SER A 75 -11.39 -2.41 17.98
N PHE A 76 -11.14 -2.48 16.67
CA PHE A 76 -12.20 -2.56 15.67
C PHE A 76 -13.05 -3.84 15.75
N PRO A 77 -12.50 -5.06 15.97
CA PRO A 77 -13.31 -6.28 15.98
C PRO A 77 -14.46 -6.25 17.00
N ASP A 78 -14.19 -5.81 18.23
CA ASP A 78 -15.20 -5.74 19.28
C ASP A 78 -16.29 -4.71 18.95
N ILE A 79 -15.90 -3.55 18.44
CA ILE A 79 -16.83 -2.49 18.02
C ILE A 79 -17.69 -2.98 16.86
N ALA A 80 -17.09 -3.62 15.85
CA ALA A 80 -17.79 -4.12 14.69
C ALA A 80 -18.81 -5.20 15.06
N ALA A 81 -18.47 -6.11 15.98
CA ALA A 81 -19.38 -7.14 16.46
C ALA A 81 -20.66 -6.57 17.08
N LEU A 82 -20.58 -5.43 17.77
CA LEU A 82 -21.74 -4.78 18.40
C LEU A 82 -22.74 -4.21 17.37
N ILE A 83 -22.22 -3.66 16.28
CA ILE A 83 -23.00 -2.88 15.29
C ILE A 83 -23.22 -3.61 13.95
N LYS A 84 -22.67 -4.80 13.77
CA LYS A 84 -22.77 -5.60 12.54
C LYS A 84 -24.21 -5.76 12.07
N GLY A 85 -24.49 -5.37 10.82
CA GLY A 85 -25.82 -5.49 10.21
C GLY A 85 -26.88 -4.54 10.79
N LYS A 86 -26.51 -3.65 11.71
CA LYS A 86 -27.43 -2.71 12.39
C LYS A 86 -27.26 -1.27 11.91
N ILE A 87 -26.33 -0.99 11.00
CA ILE A 87 -26.03 0.37 10.56
C ILE A 87 -26.49 0.61 9.12
N SER A 88 -27.11 1.77 8.87
CA SER A 88 -27.40 2.30 7.53
C SER A 88 -26.41 3.38 7.09
N ALA A 89 -25.53 3.80 8.00
CA ALA A 89 -24.56 4.87 7.79
C ALA A 89 -23.56 4.54 6.67
N LYS A 90 -23.10 5.59 5.99
CA LYS A 90 -21.96 5.54 5.07
C LYS A 90 -20.67 5.53 5.89
N VAL A 91 -19.85 4.49 5.74
CA VAL A 91 -18.65 4.29 6.56
C VAL A 91 -17.47 5.06 5.98
N ILE A 92 -16.77 5.80 6.84
CA ILE A 92 -15.47 6.40 6.58
C ILE A 92 -14.49 5.75 7.55
N SER A 93 -13.34 5.27 7.08
CA SER A 93 -12.33 4.65 7.95
C SER A 93 -10.97 5.28 7.72
N ILE A 94 -10.33 5.72 8.81
CA ILE A 94 -8.93 6.16 8.82
C ILE A 94 -8.01 5.14 9.52
N MET A 95 -8.52 3.94 9.79
CA MET A 95 -7.78 2.92 10.52
C MET A 95 -6.70 2.31 9.63
N ALA A 96 -5.45 2.37 10.10
CA ALA A 96 -4.33 1.73 9.43
C ALA A 96 -4.56 0.21 9.34
N GLY A 97 -4.30 -0.38 8.17
CA GLY A 97 -4.38 -1.81 7.94
C GLY A 97 -5.77 -2.45 7.86
N ILE A 98 -6.85 -1.74 8.14
CA ILE A 98 -8.21 -2.30 7.98
C ILE A 98 -8.70 -2.04 6.55
N THR A 99 -8.80 -3.11 5.75
CA THR A 99 -9.21 -3.04 4.34
C THR A 99 -10.72 -2.83 4.16
N ILE A 100 -11.13 -2.38 2.97
CA ILE A 100 -12.54 -2.26 2.57
C ILE A 100 -13.23 -3.62 2.67
N ALA A 101 -12.57 -4.70 2.25
CA ALA A 101 -13.09 -6.06 2.39
C ALA A 101 -13.40 -6.40 3.87
N THR A 102 -12.45 -6.16 4.78
CA THR A 102 -12.65 -6.37 6.22
C THR A 102 -13.79 -5.50 6.78
N LEU A 103 -13.88 -4.24 6.35
CA LEU A 103 -14.98 -3.34 6.75
C LEU A 103 -16.34 -3.84 6.26
N LYS A 104 -16.45 -4.29 5.01
CA LYS A 104 -17.67 -4.88 4.45
C LYS A 104 -18.10 -6.10 5.23
N ASP A 105 -17.19 -7.04 5.46
CA ASP A 105 -17.52 -8.32 6.09
C ASP A 105 -17.89 -8.15 7.57
N SER A 106 -17.20 -7.22 8.25
CA SER A 106 -17.38 -6.97 9.67
C SER A 106 -18.63 -6.14 9.97
N LEU A 107 -18.96 -5.16 9.11
CA LEU A 107 -20.07 -4.22 9.35
C LEU A 107 -21.32 -4.50 8.52
N GLN A 108 -21.19 -5.20 7.39
CA GLN A 108 -22.20 -5.30 6.32
C GLN A 108 -22.57 -3.92 5.72
N ALA A 109 -21.62 -2.98 5.75
CA ALA A 109 -21.81 -1.65 5.21
C ALA A 109 -21.83 -1.66 3.67
N LYS A 110 -22.76 -0.91 3.08
CA LYS A 110 -22.92 -0.82 1.62
C LYS A 110 -22.00 0.20 0.96
N LYS A 111 -21.55 1.19 1.72
CA LYS A 111 -20.78 2.34 1.24
C LYS A 111 -19.63 2.58 2.19
N ILE A 112 -18.41 2.42 1.68
CA ILE A 112 -17.18 2.58 2.45
C ILE A 112 -16.24 3.54 1.72
N CYS A 113 -15.72 4.50 2.47
CA CYS A 113 -14.61 5.36 2.08
C CYS A 113 -13.43 5.03 3.02
N ARG A 114 -12.42 4.32 2.50
CA ARG A 114 -11.16 4.13 3.22
C ARG A 114 -10.28 5.33 2.95
N VAL A 115 -9.70 5.90 4.00
CA VAL A 115 -8.88 7.11 3.91
C VAL A 115 -7.56 6.87 4.64
N MET A 116 -6.46 7.27 4.00
CA MET A 116 -5.13 7.26 4.60
C MET A 116 -4.64 8.70 4.72
N PRO A 117 -4.96 9.40 5.83
CA PRO A 117 -4.43 10.73 6.11
C PRO A 117 -3.01 10.64 6.70
N ASN A 118 -2.38 11.79 6.91
CA ASN A 118 -1.13 11.90 7.65
C ASN A 118 -1.17 13.00 8.71
N THR A 119 -0.17 13.06 9.59
CA THR A 119 -0.19 14.00 10.73
C THR A 119 -0.24 15.48 10.36
N PRO A 120 0.32 15.96 9.23
CA PRO A 120 0.11 17.35 8.79
C PRO A 120 -1.35 17.77 8.55
N CYS A 121 -2.31 16.83 8.48
CA CYS A 121 -3.74 17.14 8.51
C CYS A 121 -4.14 17.97 9.75
N MET A 122 -3.41 17.83 10.87
CA MET A 122 -3.65 18.61 12.10
C MET A 122 -3.50 20.12 11.93
N ILE A 123 -2.81 20.55 10.87
CA ILE A 123 -2.55 21.96 10.56
C ILE A 123 -3.04 22.36 9.16
N GLY A 124 -3.91 21.55 8.55
CA GLY A 124 -4.47 21.83 7.22
C GLY A 124 -3.47 21.71 6.05
N SER A 125 -2.30 21.09 6.28
CA SER A 125 -1.26 20.87 5.25
C SER A 125 -1.03 19.37 5.01
N GLY A 126 -2.08 18.58 5.20
CA GLY A 126 -2.08 17.14 5.08
C GLY A 126 -2.05 16.61 3.66
N MET A 127 -1.88 15.30 3.55
CA MET A 127 -2.18 14.51 2.36
C MET A 127 -3.08 13.36 2.77
N SER A 128 -4.22 13.21 2.09
CA SER A 128 -5.12 12.07 2.29
C SER A 128 -5.34 11.31 1.00
N ALA A 129 -5.03 10.01 0.99
CA ALA A 129 -5.50 9.13 -0.08
C ALA A 129 -6.87 8.57 0.26
N LEU A 130 -7.79 8.55 -0.71
CA LEU A 130 -9.16 8.04 -0.55
C LEU A 130 -9.41 6.90 -1.53
N CYS A 131 -10.09 5.87 -1.05
CA CYS A 131 -10.64 4.80 -1.88
C CYS A 131 -12.11 4.62 -1.53
N PHE A 132 -12.96 4.66 -2.55
CA PHE A 132 -14.41 4.56 -2.41
C PHE A 132 -14.91 3.24 -2.95
N ASP A 133 -15.78 2.59 -2.18
CA ASP A 133 -16.51 1.40 -2.60
C ASP A 133 -18.01 1.57 -2.36
N GLY A 134 -18.81 1.20 -3.36
CA GLY A 134 -20.27 1.29 -3.32
C GLY A 134 -20.83 2.71 -3.52
N TYR A 135 -19.98 3.69 -3.83
CA TYR A 135 -20.37 5.08 -4.08
C TYR A 135 -20.64 5.36 -5.56
N GLN A 136 -21.68 6.16 -5.83
CA GLN A 136 -21.76 6.92 -7.08
C GLN A 136 -20.98 8.24 -6.94
N THR A 137 -20.53 8.83 -8.05
CA THR A 137 -19.74 10.07 -8.06
C THR A 137 -20.41 11.22 -7.30
N SER A 138 -21.74 11.37 -7.44
CA SER A 138 -22.53 12.40 -6.74
C SER A 138 -22.54 12.25 -5.21
N GLU A 139 -22.20 11.08 -4.70
CA GLU A 139 -22.28 10.77 -3.27
C GLU A 139 -20.97 10.94 -2.53
N LYS A 140 -19.88 11.21 -3.26
CA LYS A 140 -18.52 11.38 -2.70
C LYS A 140 -18.29 12.77 -2.10
N SER A 141 -19.20 13.72 -2.31
CA SER A 141 -19.03 15.14 -1.98
C SER A 141 -18.64 15.37 -0.52
N PHE A 142 -19.31 14.69 0.43
CA PHE A 142 -19.04 14.90 1.85
C PHE A 142 -17.65 14.39 2.28
N PRO A 143 -17.25 13.12 2.06
CA PRO A 143 -15.89 12.70 2.38
C PRO A 143 -14.82 13.53 1.68
N LEU A 144 -15.02 13.87 0.39
CA LEU A 144 -14.06 14.72 -0.34
C LEU A 144 -13.91 16.08 0.33
N ALA A 145 -15.01 16.77 0.67
CA ALA A 145 -14.98 18.06 1.34
C ALA A 145 -14.28 18.02 2.70
N VAL A 146 -14.57 16.97 3.50
CA VAL A 146 -13.94 16.76 4.81
C VAL A 146 -12.42 16.70 4.68
N PHE A 147 -11.90 15.85 3.80
CA PHE A 147 -10.45 15.63 3.71
C PHE A 147 -9.73 16.70 2.90
N SER A 148 -10.37 17.35 1.92
CA SER A 148 -9.80 18.54 1.25
C SER A 148 -9.68 19.73 2.19
N GLY A 149 -10.51 19.81 3.23
CA GLY A 149 -10.39 20.83 4.28
C GLY A 149 -9.17 20.63 5.19
N LEU A 150 -8.46 19.50 5.08
CA LEU A 150 -7.30 19.13 5.92
C LEU A 150 -5.99 19.14 5.12
N GLY A 151 -6.04 19.43 3.83
CA GLY A 151 -4.89 19.45 2.93
C GLY A 151 -5.23 18.87 1.56
N GLU A 152 -4.21 18.36 0.88
CA GLU A 152 -4.35 17.76 -0.45
C GLU A 152 -4.97 16.36 -0.38
N ILE A 153 -5.69 16.00 -1.44
CA ILE A 153 -6.34 14.69 -1.56
C ILE A 153 -5.99 14.00 -2.86
N ILE A 154 -5.99 12.67 -2.85
CA ILE A 154 -5.89 11.86 -4.06
C ILE A 154 -6.82 10.66 -3.98
N GLU A 155 -7.57 10.39 -5.05
CA GLU A 155 -8.34 9.16 -5.16
C GLU A 155 -7.47 8.05 -5.78
N LEU A 156 -7.33 6.92 -5.09
CA LEU A 156 -6.50 5.80 -5.50
C LEU A 156 -7.23 4.48 -5.29
N ASP A 157 -6.82 3.48 -6.07
CA ASP A 157 -7.16 2.08 -5.84
C ASP A 157 -6.60 1.61 -4.49
N GLU A 158 -7.39 0.86 -3.73
CA GLU A 158 -7.03 0.37 -2.39
C GLU A 158 -5.70 -0.41 -2.38
N ARG A 159 -5.37 -1.12 -3.47
CA ARG A 159 -4.12 -1.90 -3.60
C ARG A 159 -2.86 -1.03 -3.51
N LYS A 160 -2.99 0.30 -3.63
CA LYS A 160 -1.88 1.25 -3.52
C LYS A 160 -1.71 1.79 -2.09
N PHE A 161 -2.59 1.46 -1.14
CA PHE A 161 -2.59 2.10 0.19
C PHE A 161 -1.36 1.77 1.04
N ASP A 162 -0.73 0.61 0.87
CA ASP A 162 0.54 0.32 1.55
C ASP A 162 1.68 1.22 1.03
N ALA A 163 1.69 1.51 -0.28
CA ALA A 163 2.62 2.47 -0.87
C ALA A 163 2.30 3.92 -0.45
N VAL A 164 1.02 4.28 -0.34
CA VAL A 164 0.61 5.57 0.24
C VAL A 164 1.13 5.70 1.67
N THR A 165 0.93 4.65 2.49
CA THR A 165 1.39 4.62 3.88
C THR A 165 2.89 4.86 3.96
N SER A 166 3.67 4.17 3.12
CA SER A 166 5.12 4.30 3.11
C SER A 166 5.62 5.66 2.63
N VAL A 167 4.87 6.37 1.78
CA VAL A 167 5.26 7.67 1.24
C VAL A 167 4.72 8.83 2.07
N SER A 168 3.40 8.97 2.21
CA SER A 168 2.78 10.13 2.86
C SER A 168 2.38 9.88 4.31
N GLY A 169 2.04 8.65 4.67
CA GLY A 169 1.64 8.30 6.04
C GLY A 169 2.81 8.42 7.02
N SER A 170 3.92 7.75 6.70
CA SER A 170 5.17 7.81 7.47
C SER A 170 6.12 8.93 7.02
N GLY A 171 5.88 9.53 5.85
CA GLY A 171 6.65 10.62 5.27
C GLY A 171 7.05 11.77 6.21
N PRO A 172 6.15 12.27 7.08
CA PRO A 172 6.48 13.34 8.02
C PRO A 172 7.70 13.03 8.89
N ALA A 173 7.85 11.77 9.33
CA ALA A 173 9.01 11.37 10.13
C ALA A 173 10.32 11.48 9.33
N TYR A 174 10.31 11.12 8.05
CA TYR A 174 11.49 11.22 7.19
C TYR A 174 11.91 12.68 7.00
N VAL A 175 10.93 13.58 6.81
CA VAL A 175 11.17 15.03 6.73
C VAL A 175 11.77 15.56 8.04
N TYR A 176 11.30 15.09 9.20
CA TYR A 176 11.85 15.49 10.50
C TYR A 176 13.29 15.02 10.68
N MET A 177 13.61 13.78 10.29
CA MET A 177 14.97 13.25 10.33
C MET A 177 15.92 14.04 9.42
N PHE A 178 15.45 14.40 8.21
CA PHE A 178 16.23 15.23 7.30
C PHE A 178 16.48 16.63 7.88
N ALA A 179 15.44 17.25 8.46
CA ALA A 179 15.56 18.54 9.14
C ALA A 179 16.55 18.49 10.31
N GLU A 180 16.50 17.43 11.12
CA GLU A 180 17.43 17.22 12.24
C GLU A 180 18.89 17.11 11.74
N GLY A 181 19.12 16.39 10.65
CA GLY A 181 20.43 16.31 9.99
C GLY A 181 20.96 17.67 9.53
N MET A 182 20.11 18.47 8.87
CA MET A 182 20.46 19.83 8.44
C MET A 182 20.77 20.76 9.62
N ILE A 183 19.96 20.72 10.68
CA ILE A 183 20.15 21.52 11.89
C ILE A 183 21.49 21.18 12.54
N ARG A 184 21.80 19.90 12.69
CA ARG A 184 23.09 19.44 13.21
C ARG A 184 24.26 19.92 12.35
N GLY A 185 24.13 19.86 11.03
CA GLY A 185 25.14 20.40 10.10
C GLY A 185 25.35 21.91 10.28
N GLY A 186 24.27 22.68 10.45
CA GLY A 186 24.33 24.11 10.72
C GLY A 186 25.01 24.46 12.04
N ILE A 187 24.73 23.68 13.10
CA ILE A 187 25.39 23.85 14.41
C ILE A 187 26.89 23.57 14.32
N ASN A 188 27.28 22.49 13.62
CA ASN A 188 28.70 22.20 13.37
C ASN A 188 29.40 23.34 12.60
N GLY A 189 28.65 24.08 11.79
CA GLY A 189 29.10 25.29 11.08
C GLY A 189 29.10 26.56 11.92
N GLY A 190 28.76 26.49 13.21
CA GLY A 190 28.80 27.62 14.16
C GLY A 190 27.47 28.34 14.40
N LEU A 191 26.35 27.84 13.86
CA LEU A 191 25.03 28.41 14.14
C LEU A 191 24.50 27.96 15.51
N SER A 192 23.67 28.79 16.15
CA SER A 192 22.82 28.31 17.24
C SER A 192 21.72 27.37 16.71
N TYR A 193 21.14 26.57 17.60
CA TYR A 193 20.03 25.68 17.26
C TYR A 193 18.84 26.43 16.65
N GLU A 194 18.47 27.60 17.21
CA GLU A 194 17.33 28.38 16.72
C GLU A 194 17.58 28.97 15.33
N GLU A 195 18.80 29.45 15.05
CA GLU A 195 19.20 29.92 13.72
C GLU A 195 19.17 28.77 12.71
N ALA A 196 19.80 27.65 13.04
CA ALA A 196 19.87 26.47 12.17
C ALA A 196 18.46 25.90 11.88
N LYS A 197 17.59 25.85 12.90
CA LYS A 197 16.20 25.43 12.78
C LYS A 197 15.42 26.38 11.87
N LYS A 198 15.51 27.70 12.08
CA LYS A 198 14.82 28.69 11.26
C LYS A 198 15.23 28.60 9.79
N LEU A 199 16.52 28.50 9.52
CA LEU A 199 17.05 28.34 8.16
C LEU A 199 16.58 27.04 7.52
N THR A 200 16.72 25.92 8.24
CA THR A 200 16.32 24.58 7.76
C THR A 200 14.83 24.54 7.39
N LEU A 201 13.95 25.06 8.26
CA LEU A 201 12.51 25.07 8.00
C LEU A 201 12.16 25.89 6.76
N ALA A 202 12.73 27.09 6.62
CA ALA A 202 12.51 27.93 5.45
C ALA A 202 13.01 27.26 4.15
N THR A 203 14.18 26.61 4.19
CA THR A 203 14.74 25.88 3.06
C THR A 203 13.87 24.69 2.67
N LEU A 204 13.38 23.91 3.62
CA LEU A 204 12.51 22.76 3.35
C LEU A 204 11.18 23.18 2.71
N ILE A 205 10.52 24.19 3.28
CA ILE A 205 9.25 24.71 2.75
C ILE A 205 9.46 25.31 1.36
N GLY A 206 10.50 26.11 1.18
CA GLY A 206 10.84 26.73 -0.10
C GLY A 206 11.17 25.69 -1.18
N GLY A 207 11.99 24.69 -0.83
CA GLY A 207 12.37 23.60 -1.73
C GLY A 207 11.16 22.77 -2.16
N ALA A 208 10.30 22.36 -1.22
CA ALA A 208 9.08 21.62 -1.53
C ALA A 208 8.13 22.43 -2.45
N ARG A 209 7.99 23.73 -2.21
CA ARG A 209 7.21 24.63 -3.09
C ARG A 209 7.82 24.76 -4.48
N MET A 210 9.14 24.87 -4.59
CA MET A 210 9.82 24.93 -5.89
C MET A 210 9.58 23.65 -6.70
N ILE A 211 9.63 22.48 -6.05
CA ILE A 211 9.30 21.20 -6.70
C ILE A 211 7.84 21.21 -7.17
N SER A 212 6.91 21.63 -6.32
CA SER A 212 5.47 21.64 -6.64
C SER A 212 5.10 22.58 -7.79
N LEU A 213 5.86 23.66 -8.00
CA LEU A 213 5.57 24.68 -9.03
C LEU A 213 6.35 24.44 -10.33
N SER A 214 7.32 23.54 -10.35
CA SER A 214 8.17 23.32 -11.51
C SER A 214 7.61 22.25 -12.43
N GLU A 215 7.70 22.49 -13.74
CA GLU A 215 7.47 21.47 -14.77
C GLU A 215 8.74 20.62 -15.03
N LYS A 216 9.88 21.02 -14.47
CA LYS A 216 11.15 20.31 -14.68
C LYS A 216 11.24 19.07 -13.79
N PRO A 217 11.88 17.99 -14.27
CA PRO A 217 12.24 16.86 -13.44
C PRO A 217 13.08 17.27 -12.22
N ILE A 218 12.87 16.62 -11.08
CA ILE A 218 13.62 16.88 -9.83
C ILE A 218 15.15 16.85 -10.03
N PRO A 219 15.75 15.90 -10.80
CA PRO A 219 17.19 15.91 -11.05
C PRO A 219 17.69 17.23 -11.67
N GLU A 220 16.92 17.84 -12.58
CA GLU A 220 17.30 19.12 -13.19
C GLU A 220 17.21 20.28 -12.19
N LEU A 221 16.29 20.24 -11.23
CA LEU A 221 16.21 21.23 -10.16
C LEU A 221 17.43 21.14 -9.23
N ILE A 222 17.90 19.93 -8.94
CA ILE A 222 19.13 19.69 -8.16
C ILE A 222 20.33 20.25 -8.92
N ASP A 223 20.46 19.93 -10.21
CA ASP A 223 21.59 20.39 -11.02
C ASP A 223 21.59 21.92 -11.19
N ALA A 224 20.41 22.55 -11.28
CA ALA A 224 20.28 24.01 -11.40
C ALA A 224 20.83 24.79 -10.19
N VAL A 225 20.88 24.17 -9.00
CA VAL A 225 21.47 24.77 -7.78
C VAL A 225 22.91 24.32 -7.50
N CYS A 226 23.45 23.43 -8.34
CA CYS A 226 24.82 22.90 -8.27
C CYS A 226 25.74 23.59 -9.27
N SER A 227 26.21 24.79 -8.96
CA SER A 227 27.21 25.47 -9.79
C SER A 227 28.55 24.72 -9.80
N LYS A 228 29.25 24.75 -10.94
CA LYS A 228 30.57 24.12 -11.11
C LYS A 228 31.57 24.71 -10.10
N GLY A 229 32.13 23.86 -9.24
CA GLY A 229 33.05 24.27 -8.17
C GLY A 229 32.40 24.97 -6.97
N GLY A 230 31.06 25.03 -6.92
CA GLY A 230 30.30 25.64 -5.83
C GLY A 230 30.24 24.78 -4.56
N THR A 231 29.64 25.32 -3.50
CA THR A 231 29.46 24.62 -2.22
C THR A 231 28.42 23.50 -2.32
N THR A 232 27.31 23.72 -3.03
CA THR A 232 26.22 22.74 -3.18
C THR A 232 26.69 21.43 -3.80
N ILE A 233 27.52 21.50 -4.86
CA ILE A 233 27.97 20.29 -5.58
C ILE A 233 28.85 19.39 -4.70
N GLN A 234 29.61 19.95 -3.75
CA GLN A 234 30.40 19.16 -2.80
C GLN A 234 29.49 18.31 -1.90
N ALA A 235 28.44 18.91 -1.33
CA ALA A 235 27.48 18.21 -0.48
C ALA A 235 26.69 17.16 -1.27
N VAL A 236 26.15 17.52 -2.45
CA VAL A 236 25.37 16.61 -3.31
C VAL A 236 26.21 15.42 -3.77
N THR A 237 27.47 15.64 -4.14
CA THR A 237 28.39 14.55 -4.52
C THR A 237 28.60 13.59 -3.36
N HIS A 238 28.83 14.11 -2.15
CA HIS A 238 29.00 13.28 -0.96
C HIS A 238 27.73 12.45 -0.66
N TYR A 239 26.55 13.06 -0.74
CA TYR A 239 25.27 12.35 -0.51
C TYR A 239 25.05 11.22 -1.53
N ARG A 240 25.28 11.47 -2.82
CA ARG A 240 25.15 10.46 -3.88
C ARG A 240 26.15 9.32 -3.72
N MET A 241 27.42 9.64 -3.43
CA MET A 241 28.45 8.63 -3.17
C MET A 241 28.14 7.77 -1.93
N SER A 242 27.41 8.33 -0.97
CA SER A 242 26.98 7.63 0.24
C SER A 242 25.64 6.90 0.07
N GLY A 243 25.03 6.94 -1.12
CA GLY A 243 23.76 6.25 -1.41
C GLY A 243 22.54 6.85 -0.70
N LEU A 244 22.49 8.17 -0.50
CA LEU A 244 21.37 8.82 0.22
C LEU A 244 20.01 8.47 -0.39
N GLU A 245 19.88 8.56 -1.71
CA GLU A 245 18.63 8.25 -2.42
C GLU A 245 18.23 6.77 -2.22
N ASP A 246 19.19 5.85 -2.26
CA ASP A 246 18.94 4.41 -2.10
C ASP A 246 18.48 4.06 -0.67
N ILE A 247 19.11 4.66 0.35
CA ILE A 247 18.74 4.45 1.75
C ILE A 247 17.32 4.95 2.02
N ILE A 248 16.92 6.08 1.41
CA ILE A 248 15.55 6.59 1.53
C ILE A 248 14.58 5.62 0.86
N ALA A 249 14.88 5.17 -0.36
CA ALA A 249 14.04 4.21 -1.08
C ALA A 249 13.87 2.90 -0.30
N GLU A 250 14.95 2.36 0.26
CA GLU A 250 14.91 1.15 1.08
C GLU A 250 14.08 1.35 2.37
N GLY A 251 14.20 2.51 3.02
CA GLY A 251 13.38 2.86 4.18
C GLY A 251 11.89 2.89 3.86
N VAL A 252 11.52 3.45 2.71
CA VAL A 252 10.14 3.44 2.19
C VAL A 252 9.68 2.01 1.89
N ASP A 253 10.52 1.18 1.28
CA ASP A 253 10.19 -0.22 0.99
C ASP A 253 9.97 -1.05 2.25
N ARG A 254 10.82 -0.88 3.27
CA ARG A 254 10.67 -1.53 4.59
C ARG A 254 9.39 -1.08 5.29
N CYS A 255 9.05 0.22 5.21
CA CYS A 255 7.79 0.74 5.73
C CYS A 255 6.57 0.10 5.03
N ARG A 256 6.62 0.00 3.70
CA ARG A 256 5.57 -0.65 2.89
C ARG A 256 5.40 -2.12 3.29
N ALA A 257 6.50 -2.86 3.41
CA ALA A 257 6.46 -4.27 3.83
C ALA A 257 5.77 -4.42 5.19
N ARG A 258 6.10 -3.56 6.16
CA ARG A 258 5.44 -3.56 7.47
C ARG A 258 3.95 -3.21 7.40
N SER A 259 3.56 -2.27 6.55
CA SER A 259 2.15 -1.92 6.32
C SER A 259 1.35 -3.13 5.81
N VAL A 260 1.92 -3.89 4.86
CA VAL A 260 1.31 -5.12 4.34
C VAL A 260 1.14 -6.16 5.45
N GLU A 261 2.16 -6.38 6.28
CA GLU A 261 2.08 -7.29 7.44
C GLU A 261 0.95 -6.90 8.42
N MET A 262 0.82 -5.60 8.69
CA MET A 262 -0.19 -5.08 9.62
C MET A 262 -1.61 -5.15 9.07
N SER A 263 -1.77 -5.06 7.74
CA SER A 263 -3.07 -5.15 7.06
C SER A 263 -3.64 -6.58 7.05
N ASN A 264 -2.84 -7.57 7.44
CA ASN A 264 -3.19 -8.98 7.41
C ASN A 264 -3.03 -9.65 8.80
N PRO A 265 -3.82 -9.23 9.82
CA PRO A 265 -3.70 -9.76 11.18
C PRO A 265 -4.09 -11.25 11.31
N SER A 266 -4.72 -11.84 10.30
CA SER A 266 -4.95 -13.29 10.17
C SER A 266 -3.69 -14.09 9.82
N GLY A 267 -2.56 -13.43 9.53
CA GLY A 267 -1.31 -14.07 9.16
C GLY A 267 -1.32 -14.66 7.74
N GLU A 268 -2.07 -14.08 6.81
CA GLU A 268 -1.89 -14.38 5.40
C GLU A 268 -0.56 -13.79 4.90
N THR A 269 0.35 -14.72 4.68
CA THR A 269 1.77 -14.59 4.38
C THR A 269 1.95 -13.97 2.98
N LEU A 270 2.59 -12.80 2.86
CA LEU A 270 3.11 -12.34 1.58
C LEU A 270 4.24 -13.28 1.17
N VAL A 271 4.04 -14.01 0.07
CA VAL A 271 5.03 -14.92 -0.49
C VAL A 271 5.53 -14.34 -1.80
N ARG A 272 6.84 -14.15 -1.94
CA ARG A 272 7.42 -13.88 -3.26
C ARG A 272 7.78 -15.21 -3.91
N LEU A 273 7.33 -15.38 -5.14
CA LEU A 273 7.49 -16.60 -5.92
C LEU A 273 8.26 -16.24 -7.20
N TYR A 274 9.54 -16.58 -7.26
CA TYR A 274 10.38 -16.42 -8.45
C TYR A 274 10.30 -17.70 -9.27
N THR A 275 10.17 -17.59 -10.58
CA THR A 275 9.93 -18.75 -11.44
C THR A 275 10.63 -18.64 -12.78
N ASP A 276 11.17 -19.76 -13.25
CA ASP A 276 11.74 -19.89 -14.59
C ASP A 276 11.52 -21.31 -15.14
N GLY A 277 11.51 -21.44 -16.47
CA GLY A 277 11.43 -22.69 -17.20
C GLY A 277 12.41 -22.73 -18.36
N ALA A 278 13.16 -23.83 -18.47
CA ALA A 278 14.15 -24.06 -19.51
C ALA A 278 13.81 -25.32 -20.33
N CYS A 279 14.13 -25.31 -21.63
CA CYS A 279 13.93 -26.45 -22.51
C CYS A 279 15.04 -26.55 -23.57
N SER A 280 15.72 -27.69 -23.62
CA SER A 280 16.76 -28.00 -24.61
C SER A 280 16.14 -28.70 -25.82
N GLY A 281 15.94 -27.95 -26.90
CA GLY A 281 15.04 -28.36 -27.99
C GLY A 281 13.59 -28.08 -27.62
N ASN A 282 12.78 -27.54 -28.53
CA ASN A 282 11.42 -27.08 -28.23
C ASN A 282 10.43 -27.65 -29.27
N PRO A 283 9.97 -28.91 -29.12
CA PRO A 283 10.01 -29.71 -27.90
C PRO A 283 11.32 -30.49 -27.65
N GLY A 284 11.59 -30.81 -26.38
CA GLY A 284 12.78 -31.54 -25.93
C GLY A 284 12.89 -31.62 -24.39
N PRO A 285 14.01 -32.13 -23.84
CA PRO A 285 14.27 -32.17 -22.41
C PRO A 285 14.08 -30.80 -21.73
N GLY A 286 13.18 -30.69 -20.76
CA GLY A 286 12.90 -29.43 -20.08
C GLY A 286 12.89 -29.53 -18.56
N GLY A 287 13.11 -28.41 -17.91
CA GLY A 287 13.14 -28.26 -16.47
C GLY A 287 12.46 -26.97 -16.02
N TYR A 288 11.90 -26.99 -14.82
CA TYR A 288 11.26 -25.84 -14.19
C TYR A 288 11.86 -25.60 -12.80
N ALA A 289 11.85 -24.35 -12.36
CA ALA A 289 12.26 -23.97 -11.02
C ALA A 289 11.36 -22.88 -10.45
N ALA A 290 11.09 -22.97 -9.16
CA ALA A 290 10.33 -22.01 -8.39
C ALA A 290 10.98 -21.80 -7.02
N ILE A 291 11.32 -20.56 -6.69
CA ILE A 291 11.88 -20.19 -5.39
C ILE A 291 10.83 -19.34 -4.66
N LEU A 292 10.39 -19.81 -3.50
CA LEU A 292 9.48 -19.11 -2.61
C LEU A 292 10.27 -18.44 -1.48
N THR A 293 10.04 -17.15 -1.25
CA THR A 293 10.58 -16.44 -0.09
C THR A 293 9.46 -15.87 0.77
N PHE A 294 9.63 -16.03 2.09
CA PHE A 294 8.76 -15.46 3.11
C PHE A 294 9.57 -15.12 4.36
N GLY A 295 9.67 -13.82 4.67
CA GLY A 295 10.61 -13.35 5.70
C GLY A 295 12.02 -13.84 5.37
N ASP A 296 12.68 -14.46 6.35
CA ASP A 296 14.01 -15.05 6.19
C ASP A 296 13.99 -16.51 5.69
N LYS A 297 12.81 -17.05 5.37
CA LYS A 297 12.66 -18.45 4.91
C LYS A 297 12.62 -18.51 3.39
N GLU A 298 13.38 -19.45 2.85
CA GLU A 298 13.39 -19.80 1.44
C GLU A 298 12.96 -21.26 1.25
N LYS A 299 12.22 -21.53 0.17
CA LYS A 299 11.92 -22.89 -0.29
C LYS A 299 12.10 -22.97 -1.80
N VAL A 300 12.90 -23.94 -2.24
CA VAL A 300 13.13 -24.22 -3.66
C VAL A 300 12.29 -25.42 -4.09
N ILE A 301 11.67 -25.32 -5.27
CA ILE A 301 10.91 -26.37 -5.92
C ILE A 301 11.41 -26.48 -7.35
N SER A 302 11.80 -27.68 -7.78
CA SER A 302 12.29 -27.93 -9.13
C SER A 302 11.82 -29.29 -9.64
N GLY A 303 12.00 -29.50 -10.94
CA GLY A 303 11.75 -30.77 -11.61
C GLY A 303 11.84 -30.60 -13.12
N GLY A 304 11.56 -31.67 -13.87
CA GLY A 304 11.62 -31.62 -15.33
C GLY A 304 10.90 -32.77 -16.01
N GLU A 305 10.83 -32.69 -17.34
CA GLU A 305 10.21 -33.66 -18.23
C GLU A 305 11.16 -33.97 -19.40
N PRO A 306 11.28 -35.24 -19.84
CA PRO A 306 12.18 -35.62 -20.92
C PRO A 306 11.78 -35.06 -22.30
N SER A 307 10.50 -34.70 -22.49
CA SER A 307 9.99 -34.15 -23.74
C SER A 307 8.85 -33.17 -23.47
N THR A 308 9.16 -31.88 -23.50
CA THR A 308 8.23 -30.80 -23.16
C THR A 308 8.54 -29.54 -23.99
N THR A 309 7.98 -28.38 -23.63
CA THR A 309 8.29 -27.09 -24.29
C THR A 309 8.67 -26.04 -23.26
N ASN A 310 9.36 -24.98 -23.68
CA ASN A 310 9.72 -23.88 -22.77
C ASN A 310 8.48 -23.29 -22.08
N ASN A 311 7.43 -22.99 -22.85
CA ASN A 311 6.19 -22.44 -22.31
C ASN A 311 5.49 -23.37 -21.31
N ARG A 312 5.64 -24.69 -21.44
CA ARG A 312 5.08 -25.64 -20.46
C ARG A 312 5.89 -25.60 -19.17
N MET A 313 7.21 -25.56 -19.25
CA MET A 313 8.08 -25.48 -18.06
C MET A 313 7.86 -24.19 -17.28
N GLU A 314 7.74 -23.07 -17.99
CA GLU A 314 7.42 -21.75 -17.43
C GLU A 314 6.08 -21.74 -16.67
N LEU A 315 5.05 -22.35 -17.25
CA LEU A 315 3.75 -22.52 -16.59
C LEU A 315 3.83 -23.47 -15.40
N LEU A 316 4.56 -24.57 -15.53
CA LEU A 316 4.72 -25.55 -14.47
C LEU A 316 5.48 -24.98 -13.27
N ALA A 317 6.48 -24.12 -13.48
CA ALA A 317 7.18 -23.42 -12.41
C ALA A 317 6.19 -22.65 -11.52
N VAL A 318 5.33 -21.82 -12.11
CA VAL A 318 4.31 -21.04 -11.38
C VAL A 318 3.31 -21.96 -10.68
N ILE A 319 2.79 -22.96 -11.39
CA ILE A 319 1.80 -23.91 -10.84
C ILE A 319 2.41 -24.62 -9.64
N LYS A 320 3.62 -25.17 -9.76
CA LYS A 320 4.29 -25.92 -8.70
C LYS A 320 4.63 -25.05 -7.50
N GLY A 321 5.02 -23.79 -7.74
CA GLY A 321 5.18 -22.79 -6.70
C GLY A 321 3.89 -22.58 -5.91
N LEU A 322 2.79 -22.27 -6.59
CA LEU A 322 1.48 -22.02 -5.96
C LEU A 322 0.90 -23.28 -5.29
N GLU A 323 1.03 -24.46 -5.89
CA GLU A 323 0.59 -25.74 -5.31
C GLU A 323 1.25 -26.05 -3.97
N SER A 324 2.44 -25.51 -3.72
CA SER A 324 3.18 -25.75 -2.49
C SER A 324 2.67 -24.98 -1.28
N LEU A 325 1.76 -24.02 -1.50
CA LEU A 325 1.14 -23.20 -0.47
C LEU A 325 -0.01 -23.97 0.17
N VAL A 326 0.11 -24.24 1.46
CA VAL A 326 -0.86 -25.05 2.23
C VAL A 326 -2.05 -24.26 2.75
N LYS A 327 -2.09 -22.95 2.53
CA LYS A 327 -3.17 -22.03 2.91
C LYS A 327 -3.29 -20.91 1.88
N ARG A 328 -4.40 -20.16 1.92
CA ARG A 328 -4.56 -18.93 1.14
C ARG A 328 -3.44 -17.94 1.49
N CYS A 329 -2.85 -17.34 0.46
CA CYS A 329 -1.72 -16.42 0.58
C CYS A 329 -1.88 -15.27 -0.42
N VAL A 330 -1.23 -14.15 -0.12
CA VAL A 330 -0.94 -13.10 -1.08
C VAL A 330 0.41 -13.43 -1.73
N VAL A 331 0.46 -13.55 -3.06
CA VAL A 331 1.64 -14.04 -3.78
C VAL A 331 2.07 -13.04 -4.85
N GLU A 332 3.32 -12.61 -4.81
CA GLU A 332 3.97 -11.87 -5.90
C GLU A 332 4.77 -12.86 -6.75
N VAL A 333 4.30 -13.12 -7.97
CA VAL A 333 4.98 -14.00 -8.92
C VAL A 333 5.90 -13.19 -9.82
N HIS A 334 7.20 -13.40 -9.68
CA HIS A 334 8.25 -12.82 -10.50
C HIS A 334 8.63 -13.80 -11.60
N SER A 335 8.40 -13.41 -12.86
CA SER A 335 8.72 -14.25 -14.02
C SER A 335 9.17 -13.39 -15.20
N ASP A 336 10.18 -13.86 -15.93
CA ASP A 336 10.61 -13.30 -17.21
C ASP A 336 9.86 -13.91 -18.41
N SER A 337 8.90 -14.80 -18.17
CA SER A 337 8.01 -15.32 -19.21
C SER A 337 6.96 -14.30 -19.60
N ALA A 338 7.12 -13.67 -20.77
CA ALA A 338 6.12 -12.75 -21.28
C ALA A 338 4.78 -13.45 -21.55
N TYR A 339 4.83 -14.74 -21.90
CA TYR A 339 3.65 -15.55 -22.12
C TYR A 339 2.82 -15.69 -20.84
N VAL A 340 3.46 -16.04 -19.72
CA VAL A 340 2.78 -16.20 -18.42
C VAL A 340 2.24 -14.87 -17.92
N VAL A 341 3.13 -13.87 -17.81
CA VAL A 341 2.80 -12.58 -17.19
C VAL A 341 1.71 -11.84 -17.97
N ASN A 342 1.81 -11.79 -19.30
CA ASN A 342 0.81 -11.08 -20.10
C ASN A 342 -0.54 -11.79 -20.11
N ALA A 343 -0.57 -13.12 -20.05
CA ALA A 343 -1.83 -13.85 -20.04
C ALA A 343 -2.69 -13.50 -18.82
N VAL A 344 -2.06 -13.33 -17.65
CA VAL A 344 -2.75 -12.96 -16.41
C VAL A 344 -3.02 -11.46 -16.37
N ASN A 345 -1.98 -10.63 -16.58
CA ASN A 345 -2.11 -9.17 -16.43
C ASN A 345 -3.04 -8.53 -17.48
N ASN A 346 -3.21 -9.14 -18.65
CA ASN A 346 -4.07 -8.61 -19.72
C ASN A 346 -5.42 -9.37 -19.84
N ASP A 347 -5.84 -10.08 -18.80
CA ASP A 347 -7.11 -10.82 -18.71
C ASP A 347 -7.34 -11.85 -19.85
N TRP A 348 -6.28 -12.45 -20.40
CA TRP A 348 -6.42 -13.46 -21.45
C TRP A 348 -7.10 -14.73 -20.93
N LEU A 349 -6.78 -15.14 -19.70
CA LEU A 349 -7.33 -16.34 -19.07
C LEU A 349 -8.86 -16.34 -19.05
N LYS A 350 -9.50 -15.21 -18.69
CA LYS A 350 -10.96 -15.10 -18.68
C LYS A 350 -11.56 -15.26 -20.08
N LYS A 351 -10.92 -14.67 -21.10
CA LYS A 351 -11.32 -14.77 -22.51
C LYS A 351 -11.14 -16.19 -23.05
N TRP A 352 -10.09 -16.88 -22.65
CA TRP A 352 -9.82 -18.26 -23.05
C TRP A 352 -10.80 -19.24 -22.40
N ALA A 353 -11.05 -19.10 -21.10
CA ALA A 353 -12.02 -19.94 -20.39
C ALA A 353 -13.44 -19.79 -20.94
N SER A 354 -13.88 -18.57 -21.29
CA SER A 354 -15.21 -18.36 -21.87
C SER A 354 -15.38 -19.00 -23.25
N ARG A 355 -14.28 -19.19 -23.99
CA ARG A 355 -14.23 -19.91 -25.28
C ARG A 355 -13.82 -21.39 -25.11
N LYS A 356 -13.93 -21.95 -23.90
CA LYS A 356 -13.57 -23.34 -23.60
C LYS A 356 -12.16 -23.72 -24.07
N TRP A 357 -11.22 -22.78 -23.98
CA TRP A 357 -9.80 -22.96 -24.35
C TRP A 357 -9.56 -23.28 -25.83
N GLU A 358 -10.51 -22.97 -26.71
CA GLU A 358 -10.40 -23.20 -28.13
C GLU A 358 -9.18 -22.47 -28.73
N ASN A 359 -8.34 -23.20 -29.47
CA ASN A 359 -7.10 -22.71 -30.09
C ASN A 359 -6.05 -22.14 -29.11
N VAL A 360 -6.11 -22.50 -27.82
CA VAL A 360 -5.13 -22.09 -26.80
C VAL A 360 -4.09 -23.20 -26.60
N LYS A 361 -2.80 -22.84 -26.60
CA LYS A 361 -1.73 -23.79 -26.25
C LYS A 361 -1.71 -24.03 -24.73
N ASN A 362 -1.39 -25.26 -24.32
CA ASN A 362 -1.31 -25.69 -22.91
C ASN A 362 -2.61 -25.47 -22.08
N PRO A 363 -3.79 -25.82 -22.63
CA PRO A 363 -5.07 -25.56 -21.95
C PRO A 363 -5.18 -26.31 -20.61
N ASP A 364 -4.51 -27.46 -20.50
CA ASP A 364 -4.38 -28.26 -19.28
C ASP A 364 -3.74 -27.46 -18.13
N LEU A 365 -2.59 -26.83 -18.40
CA LEU A 365 -1.86 -26.05 -17.40
C LEU A 365 -2.57 -24.74 -17.07
N TRP A 366 -3.18 -24.08 -18.05
CA TRP A 366 -3.93 -22.85 -17.80
C TRP A 366 -5.19 -23.07 -16.95
N ALA A 367 -5.93 -24.16 -17.20
CA ALA A 367 -7.07 -24.52 -16.38
C ALA A 367 -6.65 -24.76 -14.93
N LYS A 368 -5.51 -25.44 -14.72
CA LYS A 368 -4.95 -25.69 -13.40
C LYS A 368 -4.47 -24.40 -12.70
N LEU A 369 -3.75 -23.53 -13.42
CA LEU A 369 -3.32 -22.25 -12.89
C LEU A 369 -4.53 -21.39 -12.50
N MET A 370 -5.59 -21.35 -13.32
CA MET A 370 -6.81 -20.61 -13.02
C MET A 370 -7.46 -21.05 -11.71
N GLN A 371 -7.44 -22.34 -11.38
CA GLN A 371 -7.92 -22.82 -10.07
C GLN A 371 -7.07 -22.26 -8.93
N LEU A 372 -5.75 -22.28 -9.06
CA LEU A 372 -4.83 -21.73 -8.03
C LEU A 372 -4.99 -20.22 -7.86
N LEU A 373 -5.22 -19.47 -8.95
CA LEU A 373 -5.51 -18.04 -8.91
C LEU A 373 -6.85 -17.71 -8.24
N SER A 374 -7.75 -18.68 -8.07
CA SER A 374 -8.97 -18.50 -7.27
C SER A 374 -8.75 -18.78 -5.78
N CYS A 375 -7.70 -19.55 -5.44
CA CYS A 375 -7.34 -19.94 -4.09
C CYS A 375 -6.41 -18.93 -3.39
N HIS A 376 -5.63 -18.17 -4.17
CA HIS A 376 -4.64 -17.20 -3.69
C HIS A 376 -4.90 -15.81 -4.28
N ASP A 377 -4.46 -14.75 -3.59
CA ASP A 377 -4.41 -13.41 -4.17
C ASP A 377 -3.06 -13.23 -4.86
N VAL A 378 -3.03 -13.30 -6.19
CA VAL A 378 -1.78 -13.43 -6.96
C VAL A 378 -1.57 -12.23 -7.86
N ARG A 379 -0.39 -11.62 -7.77
CA ARG A 379 0.09 -10.55 -8.64
C ARG A 379 1.28 -11.02 -9.46
N PHE A 380 1.25 -10.81 -10.77
CA PHE A 380 2.39 -11.12 -11.65
C PHE A 380 3.23 -9.86 -11.91
N ILE A 381 4.53 -9.99 -11.65
CA ILE A 381 5.55 -8.97 -11.84
C ILE A 381 6.48 -9.44 -12.95
N LYS A 382 6.56 -8.64 -14.02
CA LYS A 382 7.47 -8.91 -15.13
C LYS A 382 8.89 -8.58 -14.70
N VAL A 383 9.79 -9.56 -14.68
CA VAL A 383 11.23 -9.33 -14.55
C VAL A 383 11.91 -9.42 -15.90
N LYS A 384 13.10 -8.83 -16.03
CA LYS A 384 13.91 -8.93 -17.25
C LYS A 384 14.72 -10.22 -17.17
N GLY A 385 14.60 -11.08 -18.18
CA GLY A 385 15.43 -12.28 -18.28
C GLY A 385 16.91 -11.91 -18.38
N HIS A 386 17.77 -12.64 -17.67
CA HIS A 386 19.22 -12.41 -17.61
C HIS A 386 19.62 -10.98 -17.20
N SER A 387 18.96 -10.43 -16.17
CA SER A 387 19.24 -9.11 -15.58
C SER A 387 19.75 -9.24 -14.14
N ASP A 388 19.94 -8.13 -13.41
CA ASP A 388 20.46 -8.12 -12.02
C ASP A 388 19.50 -8.73 -10.97
N ASP A 389 18.39 -9.37 -11.36
CA ASP A 389 17.52 -10.10 -10.43
C ASP A 389 18.15 -11.46 -10.07
N GLU A 390 18.88 -11.47 -8.96
CA GLU A 390 19.61 -12.63 -8.44
C GLU A 390 18.70 -13.86 -8.25
N MET A 391 17.44 -13.66 -7.83
CA MET A 391 16.52 -14.77 -7.56
C MET A 391 15.98 -15.38 -8.85
N ASN A 392 15.67 -14.56 -9.87
CA ASN A 392 15.27 -15.09 -11.17
C ASN A 392 16.41 -15.83 -11.86
N ASN A 393 17.63 -15.29 -11.82
CA ASN A 393 18.81 -15.98 -12.37
C ASN A 393 19.05 -17.33 -11.69
N ARG A 394 18.84 -17.39 -10.37
CA ARG A 394 18.94 -18.65 -9.62
C ARG A 394 17.86 -19.66 -10.03
N CYS A 395 16.65 -19.20 -10.41
CA CYS A 395 15.63 -20.07 -11.00
C CYS A 395 16.08 -20.60 -12.38
N ASP A 396 16.61 -19.75 -13.27
CA ASP A 396 17.13 -20.16 -14.59
C ASP A 396 18.18 -21.28 -14.45
N GLU A 397 19.15 -21.09 -13.56
CA GLU A 397 20.23 -22.06 -13.33
C GLU A 397 19.70 -23.43 -12.88
N ILE A 398 18.73 -23.44 -11.96
CA ILE A 398 18.09 -24.66 -11.45
C ILE A 398 17.28 -25.31 -12.58
N ALA A 399 16.47 -24.54 -13.32
CA ALA A 399 15.64 -25.06 -14.41
C ALA A 399 16.51 -25.69 -15.51
N ARG A 400 17.62 -25.05 -15.90
CA ARG A 400 18.59 -25.60 -16.86
C ARG A 400 19.27 -26.87 -16.34
N LYS A 401 19.56 -26.94 -15.03
CA LYS A 401 20.12 -28.15 -14.42
C LYS A 401 19.13 -29.32 -14.49
N GLU A 402 17.86 -29.10 -14.18
CA GLU A 402 16.81 -30.12 -14.30
C GLU A 402 16.62 -30.58 -15.76
N SER A 403 16.60 -29.65 -16.72
CA SER A 403 16.52 -29.96 -18.15
C SER A 403 17.67 -30.87 -18.60
N ARG A 404 18.90 -30.58 -18.17
CA ARG A 404 20.08 -31.39 -18.51
C ARG A 404 20.06 -32.81 -17.93
N ALA A 405 19.36 -33.04 -16.82
CA ALA A 405 19.25 -34.38 -16.23
C ALA A 405 18.57 -35.40 -17.16
N PHE A 406 17.85 -34.94 -18.19
CA PHE A 406 17.19 -35.78 -19.19
C PHE A 406 17.92 -35.84 -20.54
N ILE A 407 19.07 -35.16 -20.66
CA ILE A 407 19.95 -35.27 -21.82
C ILE A 407 20.89 -36.45 -21.52
N ALA A 408 20.72 -37.57 -22.22
CA ALA A 408 21.64 -38.70 -22.11
C ALA A 408 23.07 -38.25 -22.50
N GLU A 409 24.07 -38.68 -21.74
CA GLU A 409 25.51 -38.41 -22.01
C GLU A 409 25.95 -38.87 -23.40
#